data_AF-A0A5C0AQP5-F1
#
_entry.id   AF-A0A5C0AQP5-F1
#
_cell.length_a   1.000
_cell.length_b   1.000
_cell.length_c   1.000
_cell.angle_alpha   90.00
_cell.angle_beta   90.00
_cell.angle_gamma   90.00
#
_symmetry.space_group_name_H-M   'P 1'
#
loop_
_entity.id
_entity.type
_entity.pdbx_description
1 polymer ?
#
loop_
_entity_poly.entity_id
_entity_poly.type
_entity_poly.pdbx_seq_one_letter_code
_entity_poly.pdbx_strand_id
1 'polypeptide(L)'
;MNFSRTALILSLLLAGNATASSMNLGAAYEVGSGRIGKSLVRYVKSFDTACLGIQVISPDQRWKVLSSSNICTFQGKSFDTEFSYAGFKDISVKPDGVHLTLNLMALRPSKEEYWSCVIPVKGTEIGDLSCADAPNP
;
A
#
# COMPACT_ATOMS: atom_id res chain seq x y z
N MET A 1 49.51 -6.68 -37.86
CA MET A 1 48.62 -5.54 -37.54
C MET A 1 47.38 -6.07 -36.85
N ASN A 2 47.12 -5.52 -35.66
CA ASN A 2 46.04 -5.72 -34.67
C ASN A 2 44.63 -5.85 -35.31
N PHE A 3 43.62 -6.47 -34.69
CA PHE A 3 43.06 -6.12 -33.38
C PHE A 3 42.19 -7.25 -32.80
N SER A 4 42.48 -7.57 -31.53
CA SER A 4 41.64 -8.36 -30.64
C SER A 4 40.29 -7.66 -30.39
N ARG A 5 39.18 -8.38 -30.55
CA ARG A 5 37.82 -7.90 -30.25
C ARG A 5 37.33 -8.53 -28.95
N THR A 6 37.72 -7.96 -27.82
CA THR A 6 37.12 -8.25 -26.51
C THR A 6 35.88 -7.38 -26.34
N ALA A 7 34.70 -7.98 -26.46
CA ALA A 7 33.42 -7.33 -26.12
C ALA A 7 33.21 -7.37 -24.60
N LEU A 8 33.32 -6.21 -23.96
CA LEU A 8 33.04 -6.02 -22.54
C LEU A 8 31.53 -5.76 -22.38
N ILE A 9 30.78 -6.78 -21.96
CA ILE A 9 29.35 -6.64 -21.61
C ILE A 9 29.30 -6.11 -20.17
N LEU A 10 29.09 -4.80 -20.02
CA LEU A 10 28.89 -4.14 -18.74
C LEU A 10 27.41 -4.26 -18.36
N SER A 11 27.04 -5.31 -17.63
CA SER A 11 25.71 -5.49 -17.07
C SER A 11 25.47 -4.46 -15.97
N LEU A 12 24.71 -3.42 -16.27
CA LEU A 12 24.26 -2.40 -15.31
C LEU A 12 23.24 -3.02 -14.35
N LEU A 13 23.68 -3.44 -13.17
CA LEU A 13 22.79 -3.81 -12.07
C LEU A 13 22.17 -2.53 -11.50
N LEU A 14 20.95 -2.22 -11.94
CA LEU A 14 20.07 -1.25 -11.29
C LEU A 14 19.66 -1.83 -9.92
N ALA A 15 20.45 -1.53 -8.89
CA ALA A 15 20.02 -1.70 -7.51
C ALA A 15 18.91 -0.67 -7.23
N GLY A 16 17.66 -1.07 -7.46
CA GLY A 16 16.51 -0.35 -6.92
C GLY A 16 16.61 -0.38 -5.40
N ASN A 17 17.00 0.72 -4.78
CA ASN A 17 16.94 0.88 -3.33
C ASN A 17 15.47 0.92 -2.92
N ALA A 18 14.88 -0.24 -2.67
CA ALA A 18 13.61 -0.34 -1.96
C ALA A 18 13.86 0.12 -0.53
N THR A 19 13.67 1.41 -0.27
CA THR A 19 13.65 1.91 1.10
C THR A 19 12.48 1.24 1.80
N ALA A 20 12.77 0.37 2.77
CA ALA A 20 11.76 -0.14 3.69
C ALA A 20 11.18 1.08 4.43
N SER A 21 10.03 1.56 3.97
CA SER A 21 9.37 2.72 4.56
C SER A 21 8.96 2.37 5.98
N SER A 22 9.68 2.90 6.97
CA SER A 22 9.27 2.81 8.36
C SER A 22 8.02 3.66 8.54
N MET A 23 6.92 3.04 8.92
CA MET A 23 5.65 3.71 9.17
C MET A 23 5.74 4.58 10.43
N ASN A 24 5.42 5.87 10.31
CA ASN A 24 5.39 6.78 11.43
C ASN A 24 4.12 6.58 12.27
N LEU A 25 4.22 5.75 13.32
CA LEU A 25 3.10 5.52 14.24
C LEU A 25 2.83 6.72 15.16
N GLY A 26 3.75 7.68 15.28
CA GLY A 26 3.57 8.87 16.12
C GLY A 26 2.57 9.88 15.55
N ALA A 27 2.35 9.84 14.23
CA ALA A 27 1.35 10.67 13.54
C ALA A 27 0.03 9.91 13.27
N ALA A 28 -0.09 8.67 13.75
CA ALA A 28 -1.27 7.85 13.51
C ALA A 28 -2.50 8.41 14.23
N TYR A 29 -3.61 8.52 13.51
CA TYR A 29 -4.91 8.87 14.10
C TYR A 29 -5.89 7.69 14.14
N GLU A 30 -5.62 6.66 13.33
CA GLU A 30 -6.37 5.41 13.36
C GLU A 30 -5.41 4.24 13.14
N VAL A 31 -5.51 3.24 14.02
CA VAL A 31 -4.78 1.98 13.89
C VAL A 31 -5.76 0.85 14.16
N GLY A 32 -5.83 -0.09 13.22
CA GLY A 32 -6.58 -1.32 13.43
C GLY A 32 -5.77 -2.54 13.01
N SER A 33 -6.25 -3.72 13.37
CA SER A 33 -5.56 -4.96 13.06
C SER A 33 -6.50 -6.15 13.00
N GLY A 34 -6.04 -7.22 12.37
CA GLY A 34 -6.68 -8.53 12.40
C GLY A 34 -5.69 -9.62 12.01
N ARG A 35 -6.13 -10.88 12.02
CA ARG A 35 -5.26 -12.03 11.74
C ARG A 35 -5.51 -12.61 10.36
N ILE A 36 -4.43 -12.94 9.67
CA ILE A 36 -4.45 -13.75 8.45
C ILE A 36 -3.48 -14.91 8.67
N GLY A 37 -4.02 -16.10 8.84
CA GLY A 37 -3.25 -17.26 9.29
C GLY A 37 -2.57 -16.98 10.64
N LYS A 38 -1.23 -17.08 10.68
CA LYS A 38 -0.42 -16.84 11.89
C LYS A 38 0.02 -15.39 12.04
N SER A 39 -0.07 -14.59 10.99
CA SER A 39 0.38 -13.20 10.98
C SER A 39 -0.69 -12.27 11.55
N LEU A 40 -0.24 -11.19 12.19
CA LEU A 40 -1.08 -10.03 12.49
C LEU A 40 -0.92 -9.05 11.32
N VAL A 41 -2.01 -8.62 10.72
CA VAL A 41 -2.04 -7.53 9.74
C VAL A 41 -2.52 -6.27 10.45
N ARG A 42 -1.74 -5.20 10.36
CA ARG A 42 -2.05 -3.89 10.92
C ARG A 42 -2.24 -2.89 9.78
N TYR A 43 -3.29 -2.08 9.87
CA TYR A 43 -3.46 -0.90 9.03
C TYR A 43 -3.32 0.37 9.87
N VAL A 44 -2.84 1.45 9.24
CA VAL A 44 -2.57 2.72 9.91
C VAL A 44 -2.97 3.87 8.98
N LYS A 45 -3.74 4.81 9.54
CA LYS A 45 -4.01 6.11 8.92
C LYS A 45 -3.31 7.19 9.75
N SER A 46 -2.65 8.12 9.08
CA SER A 46 -1.81 9.13 9.71
C SER A 46 -2.16 10.54 9.24
N PHE A 47 -1.90 11.54 10.09
CA PHE A 47 -2.20 12.94 9.77
C PHE A 47 -1.24 13.55 8.75
N ASP A 48 -0.07 12.94 8.53
CA ASP A 48 1.01 13.45 7.68
C ASP A 48 0.88 13.04 6.20
N THR A 49 -0.04 12.15 5.86
CA THR A 49 -0.27 11.67 4.48
C THR A 49 -1.68 11.14 4.28
N ALA A 50 -2.20 11.25 3.05
CA ALA A 50 -3.44 10.60 2.64
C ALA A 50 -3.27 9.09 2.33
N CYS A 51 -2.07 8.51 2.46
CA CYS A 51 -1.83 7.08 2.21
C CYS A 51 -2.37 6.17 3.32
N LEU A 52 -2.78 4.94 2.97
CA LEU A 52 -3.05 3.88 3.94
C LEU A 52 -1.81 3.01 4.14
N GLY A 53 -1.31 2.98 5.37
CA GLY A 53 -0.23 2.09 5.75
C GLY A 53 -0.74 0.68 6.04
N ILE A 54 -0.09 -0.35 5.48
CA ILE A 54 -0.33 -1.78 5.78
C ILE A 54 0.96 -2.44 6.25
N GLN A 55 0.87 -3.28 7.29
CA GLN A 55 1.99 -4.06 7.81
C GLN A 55 1.59 -5.50 8.08
N VAL A 56 2.47 -6.44 7.74
CA VAL A 56 2.39 -7.83 8.20
C VAL A 56 3.40 -8.01 9.33
N ILE A 57 2.93 -8.50 10.46
CA ILE A 57 3.70 -8.66 11.69
C ILE A 57 3.67 -10.13 12.09
N SER A 58 4.81 -10.67 12.52
CA SER A 58 4.91 -12.03 13.08
C SER A 58 4.86 -11.98 14.61
N PRO A 59 3.78 -12.46 15.24
CA PRO A 59 3.76 -12.67 16.69
C PRO A 59 4.86 -13.65 17.15
N ASP A 60 5.11 -14.68 16.34
CA ASP A 60 6.07 -15.75 16.65
C ASP A 60 7.54 -15.28 16.58
N GLN A 61 7.82 -14.21 15.82
CA GLN A 61 9.15 -13.60 15.73
C GLN A 61 9.22 -12.31 16.55
N ARG A 62 8.75 -12.34 17.80
CA ARG A 62 8.83 -11.20 18.74
C ARG A 62 8.20 -9.93 18.17
N TRP A 63 7.05 -10.05 17.50
CA TRP A 63 6.32 -8.93 16.88
C TRP A 63 7.11 -8.19 15.80
N LYS A 64 8.04 -8.88 15.12
CA LYS A 64 8.79 -8.32 14.00
C LYS A 64 7.84 -7.96 12.85
N VAL A 65 7.99 -6.75 12.31
CA VAL A 65 7.38 -6.36 11.04
C VAL A 65 8.09 -7.14 9.93
N LEU A 66 7.35 -8.01 9.25
CA LEU A 66 7.83 -8.84 8.14
C LEU A 66 7.81 -8.07 6.82
N SER A 67 6.79 -7.24 6.62
CA SER A 67 6.62 -6.39 5.44
C SER A 67 5.77 -5.18 5.77
N SER A 68 5.92 -4.14 4.96
CA SER A 68 5.19 -2.88 5.07
C SER A 68 4.95 -2.32 3.67
N SER A 69 3.77 -1.72 3.44
CA SER A 69 3.43 -1.01 2.21
C SER A 69 2.60 0.22 2.54
N ASN A 70 2.70 1.25 1.69
CA ASN A 70 1.84 2.43 1.73
C ASN A 70 1.03 2.48 0.45
N ILE A 71 -0.29 2.48 0.59
CA ILE A 71 -1.22 2.61 -0.53
C ILE A 71 -1.51 4.09 -0.73
N CYS A 72 -0.88 4.68 -1.75
CA CYS A 72 -0.86 6.11 -2.00
C CYS A 72 -1.51 6.55 -3.31
N THR A 73 -1.95 5.59 -4.12
CA THR A 73 -2.45 5.87 -5.47
C THR A 73 -3.66 5.03 -5.81
N PHE A 74 -4.50 5.55 -6.69
CA PHE A 74 -5.58 4.82 -7.34
C PHE A 74 -5.64 5.21 -8.81
N GLN A 75 -5.68 4.21 -9.71
CA GLN A 75 -5.66 4.41 -11.17
C GLN A 75 -4.51 5.31 -11.66
N GLY A 76 -3.33 5.16 -11.04
CA GLY A 76 -2.13 5.95 -11.36
C GLY A 76 -2.13 7.37 -10.80
N LYS A 77 -3.18 7.80 -10.09
CA LYS A 77 -3.27 9.14 -9.48
C LYS A 77 -2.89 9.14 -8.00
N SER A 78 -2.13 10.14 -7.57
CA SER A 78 -1.70 10.33 -6.19
C SER A 78 -2.82 10.87 -5.29
N PHE A 79 -3.02 10.23 -4.14
CA PHE A 79 -3.98 10.67 -3.11
C PHE A 79 -3.64 12.05 -2.52
N ASP A 80 -2.36 12.40 -2.40
CA ASP A 80 -1.92 13.65 -1.79
C ASP A 80 -2.00 14.85 -2.74
N THR A 81 -1.98 14.63 -4.07
CA THR A 81 -1.79 15.73 -5.04
C THR A 81 -2.85 15.80 -6.15
N GLU A 82 -3.54 14.70 -6.45
CA GLU A 82 -4.44 14.63 -7.62
C GLU A 82 -5.92 14.46 -7.25
N PHE A 83 -6.23 14.43 -5.96
CA PHE A 83 -7.59 14.45 -5.41
C PHE A 83 -7.73 15.61 -4.42
N SER A 84 -8.91 16.18 -4.30
CA SER A 84 -9.20 17.15 -3.22
C SER A 84 -9.45 16.46 -1.89
N TYR A 85 -9.84 15.18 -1.94
CA TYR A 85 -9.95 14.32 -0.78
C TYR A 85 -9.76 12.86 -1.20
N ALA A 86 -8.98 12.13 -0.40
CA ALA A 86 -8.87 10.68 -0.46
C ALA A 86 -8.89 10.14 0.97
N GLY A 87 -9.74 9.14 1.22
CA GLY A 87 -9.88 8.56 2.55
C GLY A 87 -10.34 7.12 2.53
N PHE A 88 -10.08 6.41 3.62
CA PHE A 88 -10.41 5.00 3.78
C PHE A 88 -11.43 4.83 4.91
N LYS A 89 -12.53 4.15 4.61
CA LYS A 89 -13.65 3.87 5.52
C LYS A 89 -13.87 2.35 5.62
N ASP A 90 -14.59 1.93 6.65
CA ASP A 90 -15.08 0.55 6.84
C ASP A 90 -13.99 -0.53 6.70
N ILE A 91 -12.78 -0.23 7.21
CA ILE A 91 -11.62 -1.11 7.07
C ILE A 91 -11.80 -2.36 7.92
N SER A 92 -11.64 -3.53 7.31
CA SER A 92 -11.69 -4.83 7.98
C SER A 92 -10.62 -5.78 7.43
N VAL A 93 -9.95 -6.50 8.32
CA VAL A 93 -8.99 -7.54 7.94
C VAL A 93 -9.74 -8.87 7.83
N LYS A 94 -9.66 -9.52 6.67
CA LYS A 94 -10.29 -10.80 6.34
C LYS A 94 -9.23 -11.81 5.86
N PRO A 95 -9.56 -13.11 5.74
CA PRO A 95 -8.58 -14.14 5.41
C PRO A 95 -7.80 -13.95 4.10
N ASP A 96 -8.31 -13.15 3.17
CA ASP A 96 -7.73 -12.86 1.85
C ASP A 96 -7.06 -11.48 1.75
N GLY A 97 -7.23 -10.60 2.75
CA GLY A 97 -6.62 -9.27 2.73
C GLY A 97 -7.33 -8.23 3.58
N VAL A 98 -7.02 -6.96 3.31
CA VAL A 98 -7.66 -5.81 3.96
C VAL A 98 -8.76 -5.27 3.06
N HIS A 99 -10.01 -5.42 3.50
CA HIS A 99 -11.21 -4.96 2.82
C HIS A 99 -11.57 -3.57 3.33
N LEU A 100 -11.95 -2.65 2.43
CA LEU A 100 -12.26 -1.27 2.79
C LEU A 100 -13.18 -0.60 1.75
N THR A 101 -13.70 0.57 2.13
CA THR A 101 -14.31 1.52 1.20
C THR A 101 -13.34 2.68 0.97
N LEU A 102 -12.88 2.86 -0.27
CA LEU A 102 -12.10 4.03 -0.69
C LEU A 102 -13.06 5.16 -1.04
N ASN A 103 -12.87 6.31 -0.42
CA ASN A 103 -13.68 7.51 -0.62
C ASN A 103 -12.85 8.59 -1.34
N LEU A 104 -13.30 9.05 -2.50
CA LEU A 104 -12.57 10.00 -3.35
C LEU A 104 -13.42 11.21 -3.72
N MET A 105 -12.79 12.39 -3.71
CA MET A 105 -13.32 13.61 -4.29
C MET A 105 -12.28 14.19 -5.26
N ALA A 106 -12.69 14.44 -6.50
CA ALA A 106 -11.81 15.01 -7.51
C ALA A 106 -11.55 16.50 -7.24
N LEU A 107 -10.40 17.01 -7.72
CA LEU A 107 -10.01 18.42 -7.59
C LEU A 107 -10.99 19.41 -8.24
N ARG A 108 -11.72 18.97 -9.26
CA ARG A 108 -12.78 19.75 -9.91
C ARG A 108 -14.12 19.32 -9.36
N PRO A 109 -15.13 20.21 -9.33
CA PRO A 109 -16.46 19.88 -8.82
C PRO A 109 -16.99 18.58 -9.45
N SER A 110 -17.07 17.52 -8.65
CA SER A 110 -17.60 16.20 -9.00
C SER A 110 -18.40 15.64 -7.83
N LYS A 111 -19.17 14.58 -8.10
CA LYS A 111 -19.73 13.77 -7.02
C LYS A 111 -18.59 13.09 -6.26
N GLU A 112 -18.76 12.92 -4.96
CA GLU A 112 -17.92 12.04 -4.14
C GLU A 112 -18.15 10.58 -4.56
N GLU A 113 -17.08 9.82 -4.71
CA GLU A 113 -17.11 8.44 -5.18
C GLU A 113 -16.67 7.47 -4.09
N TYR A 114 -17.38 6.35 -3.99
CA TYR A 114 -17.16 5.32 -2.97
C TYR A 114 -16.84 4.00 -3.65
N TRP A 115 -15.65 3.46 -3.44
CA TRP A 115 -15.18 2.25 -4.12
C TRP A 115 -15.01 1.12 -3.11
N SER A 116 -15.62 -0.04 -3.36
CA SER A 116 -15.32 -1.24 -2.58
C SER A 116 -13.97 -1.81 -3.04
N CYS A 117 -13.03 -1.95 -2.12
CA CYS A 117 -11.66 -2.34 -2.44
C CYS A 117 -11.11 -3.41 -1.49
N VAL A 118 -10.11 -4.13 -2.00
CA VAL A 118 -9.31 -5.11 -1.27
C VAL A 118 -7.84 -4.84 -1.54
N ILE A 119 -7.04 -4.89 -0.48
CA ILE A 119 -5.57 -4.98 -0.55
C ILE A 119 -5.22 -6.43 -0.21
N PRO A 120 -4.85 -7.28 -1.21
CA PRO A 120 -4.57 -8.69 -0.96
C PRO A 120 -3.37 -8.85 -0.03
N VAL A 121 -3.46 -9.80 0.90
CA VAL A 121 -2.31 -10.16 1.76
C VAL A 121 -2.14 -11.67 1.78
N LYS A 122 -0.97 -12.15 1.36
CA LYS A 122 -0.65 -13.58 1.30
C LYS A 122 0.70 -13.86 1.94
N GLY A 123 0.69 -14.51 3.10
CA GLY A 123 1.92 -14.75 3.87
C GLY A 123 2.53 -13.42 4.33
N THR A 124 3.64 -13.01 3.72
CA THR A 124 4.30 -11.71 3.96
C THR A 124 4.11 -10.72 2.81
N GLU A 125 3.48 -11.12 1.71
CA GLU A 125 3.27 -10.27 0.54
C GLU A 125 2.03 -9.40 0.76
N ILE A 126 2.18 -8.11 0.48
CA ILE A 126 1.10 -7.13 0.45
C ILE A 126 0.95 -6.72 -1.02
N GLY A 127 -0.21 -6.98 -1.60
CA GLY A 127 -0.53 -6.64 -2.99
C GLY A 127 -0.95 -5.17 -3.14
N ASP A 128 -1.21 -4.79 -4.39
CA ASP A 128 -1.75 -3.48 -4.72
C ASP A 128 -3.24 -3.35 -4.35
N LEU A 129 -3.72 -2.11 -4.26
CA LEU A 129 -5.13 -1.82 -4.07
C LEU A 129 -5.94 -2.22 -5.31
N SER A 130 -6.86 -3.17 -5.14
CA SER A 130 -7.81 -3.59 -6.17
C SER A 130 -9.21 -3.15 -5.75
N CYS A 131 -9.90 -2.42 -6.61
CA CYS A 131 -11.28 -1.99 -6.37
C CYS A 131 -12.24 -2.61 -7.40
N ALA A 132 -13.54 -2.58 -7.10
CA ALA A 132 -14.57 -2.94 -8.07
C ALA A 132 -14.51 -2.07 -9.34
N ASP A 133 -15.13 -2.54 -10.43
CA ASP A 133 -15.10 -1.87 -11.73
C ASP A 133 -15.82 -0.52 -11.77
N ALA A 134 -16.69 -0.27 -10.78
CA ALA A 134 -17.45 0.97 -10.63
C ALA A 134 -17.60 1.37 -9.15
N PRO A 135 -17.78 2.67 -8.86
CA PRO A 135 -18.10 3.12 -7.52
C PRO A 135 -19.50 2.67 -7.11
N ASN A 136 -19.71 2.46 -5.82
CA ASN A 136 -21.00 2.23 -5.20
C ASN A 136 -21.95 3.43 -5.47
N PRO A 137 -23.23 3.17 -5.77
CA PRO A 137 -24.20 4.21 -6.14
C PRO A 137 -24.46 5.25 -5.04
#